data_AF-A0A7X9F224-F1
#
_entry.id   AF-A0A7X9F224-F1
#
_cell.length_a   1.000
_cell.length_b   1.000
_cell.length_c   1.000
_cell.angle_alpha   90.00
_cell.angle_beta   90.00
_cell.angle_gamma   90.00
#
_symmetry.space_group_name_H-M   'P 1'
#
loop_
_entity.id
_entity.type
_entity.pdbx_description
1 polymer ?
#
loop_
_entity_poly.entity_id
_entity_poly.type
_entity_poly.pdbx_seq_one_letter_code
_entity_poly.pdbx_strand_id
1 'polypeptide(L)' 'AAETIRKEADLQAQKLIKEAESKGTVARMAAAKGAESIRKEADKRAAQLVKEADDKALMLVEEAKIKKDQLLNENQQ' A
#
# COMPACT_ATOMS: atom_id res chain seq x y z
N ALA A 1 -0.57 -6.12 5.26
CA ALA A 1 -0.77 -4.66 5.33
C ALA A 1 -1.12 -4.07 3.97
N ALA A 2 -0.20 -3.98 3.00
CA ALA A 2 -0.50 -3.45 1.66
C ALA A 2 -1.61 -4.23 0.93
N GLU A 3 -1.57 -5.57 1.00
CA GLU A 3 -2.63 -6.43 0.44
C GLU A 3 -3.98 -6.23 1.16
N THR A 4 -3.95 -6.06 2.48
CA THR A 4 -5.15 -5.80 3.30
C THR A 4 -5.83 -4.51 2.87
N ILE A 5 -5.07 -3.44 2.64
CA ILE A 5 -5.58 -2.15 2.14
C ILE A 5 -6.32 -2.34 0.80
N ARG A 6 -5.75 -3.11 -0.13
CA ARG A 6 -6.40 -3.38 -1.43
C ARG A 6 -7.67 -4.20 -1.27
N LYS A 7 -7.64 -5.25 -0.42
CA LYS A 7 -8.79 -6.12 -0.16
C LYS A 7 -9.96 -5.35 0.46
N GLU A 8 -9.71 -4.52 1.47
CA GLU A 8 -10.74 -3.71 2.11
C GLU A 8 -11.34 -2.69 1.15
N ALA A 9 -10.50 -2.02 0.37
CA ALA A 9 -10.94 -1.07 -0.65
C ALA A 9 -11.79 -1.74 -1.73
N ASP A 10 -11.43 -2.96 -2.16
CA ASP A 10 -12.23 -3.70 -3.13
C ASP A 10 -13.59 -4.11 -2.56
N LEU A 11 -13.65 -4.57 -1.31
CA LEU A 11 -14.92 -4.86 -0.63
C LEU A 11 -15.81 -3.61 -0.53
N GLN A 12 -15.23 -2.46 -0.19
CA GLN A 12 -15.97 -1.18 -0.12
C GLN A 12 -16.46 -0.74 -1.50
N ALA A 13 -15.62 -0.86 -2.52
CA ALA A 13 -15.94 -0.55 -3.91
C ALA A 13 -17.08 -1.42 -4.45
N GLN A 14 -17.04 -2.73 -4.18
CA GLN A 14 -18.10 -3.66 -4.56
C GLN A 14 -19.41 -3.34 -3.83
N LYS A 15 -19.35 -3.06 -2.52
CA LYS A 15 -20.52 -2.67 -1.73
C LYS A 15 -21.17 -1.39 -2.28
N LEU A 16 -20.38 -0.38 -2.60
CA LEU A 16 -20.85 0.88 -3.17
C LEU A 16 -21.62 0.66 -4.49
N ILE A 17 -21.09 -0.18 -5.38
CA ILE A 17 -21.75 -0.52 -6.65
C ILE A 17 -23.07 -1.25 -6.37
N LYS A 18 -23.05 -2.27 -5.51
CA LYS A 18 -24.23 -3.09 -5.17
C LYS A 18 -25.37 -2.24 -4.58
N GLU A 19 -25.05 -1.31 -3.68
CA GLU A 19 -26.05 -0.40 -3.11
C GLU A 19 -26.68 0.57 -4.12
N ALA A 20 -26.02 0.78 -5.26
CA ALA A 20 -26.49 1.64 -6.33
C ALA A 20 -27.25 0.89 -7.45
N GLU A 21 -27.19 -0.44 -7.48
CA GLU A 21 -27.88 -1.26 -8.51
C GLU A 21 -29.39 -1.04 -8.49
N SER A 22 -30.01 -0.93 -7.32
CA SER A 22 -31.45 -0.68 -7.17
C SER A 22 -31.86 0.77 -7.43
N LYS A 23 -30.90 1.68 -7.61
CA LYS A 23 -31.13 3.14 -7.76
C LYS A 23 -31.11 3.60 -9.23
N GLY A 24 -30.98 2.66 -10.17
CA GLY A 24 -31.01 2.92 -11.61
C GLY A 24 -29.64 3.20 -12.23
N THR A 25 -29.61 3.31 -13.56
CA THR A 25 -28.38 3.33 -14.37
C THR A 25 -27.43 4.48 -14.01
N VAL A 26 -27.96 5.69 -13.80
CA VAL A 26 -27.13 6.87 -13.46
C VAL A 26 -26.45 6.68 -12.11
N ALA A 27 -27.18 6.19 -11.11
CA ALA A 27 -26.64 5.93 -9.78
C ALA A 27 -25.56 4.83 -9.84
N ARG A 28 -25.79 3.75 -10.60
CA ARG A 28 -24.81 2.69 -10.81
C ARG A 28 -23.52 3.20 -11.45
N MET A 29 -23.63 4.08 -12.46
CA MET A 29 -22.45 4.68 -13.12
C MET A 29 -21.67 5.58 -12.16
N ALA A 30 -22.35 6.41 -11.38
CA ALA A 30 -21.71 7.25 -10.38
C ALA A 30 -20.99 6.41 -9.30
N ALA A 31 -21.65 5.35 -8.82
CA ALA A 31 -21.07 4.41 -7.87
C ALA A 31 -19.85 3.66 -8.45
N ALA A 32 -19.90 3.25 -9.71
CA ALA A 32 -18.75 2.62 -10.39
C ALA A 32 -17.53 3.54 -10.45
N LYS A 33 -17.74 4.84 -10.76
CA LYS A 33 -16.64 5.83 -10.76
C LYS A 33 -16.09 6.11 -9.35
N GLY A 34 -16.96 6.13 -8.34
CA GLY A 34 -16.56 6.22 -6.95
C GLY A 34 -15.74 5.00 -6.50
N ALA A 35 -16.21 3.80 -6.84
CA ALA A 35 -15.53 2.53 -6.58
C ALA A 35 -14.15 2.46 -7.24
N GLU A 36 -14.01 2.94 -8.48
CA GLU A 36 -12.71 3.05 -9.16
C GLU A 36 -11.75 3.99 -8.40
N SER A 37 -12.26 5.12 -7.92
CA SER A 37 -11.46 6.09 -7.15
C SER A 37 -10.97 5.49 -5.83
N ILE A 38 -11.83 4.73 -5.13
CA ILE A 38 -11.48 4.01 -3.90
C ILE A 38 -10.34 3.01 -4.16
N ARG A 39 -10.45 2.20 -5.22
CA ARG A 39 -9.42 1.22 -5.60
C ARG A 39 -8.09 1.91 -5.94
N LYS A 40 -8.13 2.97 -6.75
CA LYS A 40 -6.93 3.73 -7.15
C LYS A 40 -6.18 4.32 -5.96
N GLU A 41 -6.90 4.92 -5.01
CA GLU A 41 -6.29 5.48 -3.81
C GLU A 41 -5.68 4.38 -2.92
N ALA A 42 -6.38 3.26 -2.78
CA ALA A 42 -5.87 2.11 -2.03
C ALA A 42 -4.60 1.51 -2.66
N ASP A 43 -4.56 1.38 -3.99
CA ASP A 43 -3.38 0.93 -4.71
C ASP A 43 -2.19 1.88 -4.52
N LYS A 44 -2.43 3.20 -4.58
CA LYS A 44 -1.41 4.21 -4.33
C LYS A 44 -0.84 4.09 -2.91
N ARG A 45 -1.70 3.98 -1.90
CA ARG A 45 -1.28 3.82 -0.50
C ARG A 45 -0.54 2.51 -0.27
N ALA A 46 -1.02 1.41 -0.86
CA ALA A 46 -0.38 0.12 -0.77
C ALA A 46 1.02 0.14 -1.41
N ALA A 47 1.17 0.78 -2.57
CA ALA A 47 2.47 0.95 -3.23
C ALA A 47 3.43 1.81 -2.41
N GLN A 48 2.94 2.93 -1.84
CA GLN A 48 3.73 3.79 -0.96
C GLN A 48 4.23 3.01 0.27
N LEU A 49 3.35 2.22 0.90
CA LEU A 49 3.72 1.43 2.07
C LEU A 49 4.81 0.39 1.75
N VAL A 50 4.70 -0.28 0.61
CA VAL A 50 5.74 -1.22 0.15
C VAL A 50 7.06 -0.49 -0.06
N LYS A 51 7.03 0.64 -0.78
CA LYS A 51 8.23 1.44 -1.04
C LYS A 51 8.91 1.90 0.26
N GLU A 52 8.14 2.41 1.22
CA GLU A 52 8.68 2.84 2.51
C GLU A 52 9.29 1.68 3.32
N ALA A 53 8.72 0.48 3.21
CA ALA A 53 9.26 -0.71 3.84
C ALA A 53 10.58 -1.15 3.18
N ASP A 54 10.64 -1.13 1.85
CA ASP A 54 11.85 -1.45 1.08
C ASP A 54 12.98 -0.46 1.37
N ASP A 55 12.68 0.85 1.37
CA ASP A 55 13.64 1.90 1.68
C ASP A 55 14.23 1.72 3.10
N LYS A 56 13.37 1.41 4.08
CA LYS A 56 13.82 1.12 5.46
C LYS A 56 14.67 -0.15 5.54
N ALA A 57 14.32 -1.20 4.81
CA ALA A 57 15.09 -2.43 4.79
C ALA A 57 16.50 -2.21 4.22
N LEU A 58 16.61 -1.42 3.14
CA LEU A 58 17.90 -1.04 2.56
C LEU A 58 18.75 -0.23 3.54
N MET A 59 18.16 0.75 4.23
CA MET A 59 18.87 1.52 5.26
C MET A 59 19.40 0.63 6.38
N LEU A 60 18.59 -0.30 6.89
CA LEU A 60 19.01 -1.22 7.96
C LEU A 60 20.16 -2.13 7.52
N VAL A 61 20.14 -2.62 6.28
CA VAL A 61 21.22 -3.43 5.72
C VAL A 61 22.51 -2.60 5.64
N GLU A 62 22.43 -1.35 5.20
CA GLU A 62 23.59 -0.48 5.08
C GLU A 62 24.17 -0.11 6.46
N GLU A 63 23.32 0.23 7.43
CA GLU A 63 23.74 0.46 8.81
C GLU A 63 24.42 -0.77 9.41
N ALA A 64 23.92 -1.97 9.13
CA ALA A 64 24.51 -3.22 9.61
C ALA A 64 25.91 -3.46 9.00
N LYS A 65 26.12 -3.14 7.72
CA LYS A 65 27.45 -3.21 7.09
C LYS A 65 28.41 -2.22 7.73
N ILE A 66 28.01 -0.96 7.88
CA ILE A 66 28.84 0.08 8.49
C ILE A 66 29.27 -0.33 9.90
N LYS A 67 28.32 -0.81 10.72
CA LYS A 67 28.63 -1.29 12.08
C LYS A 67 29.57 -2.49 12.06
N LYS A 68 29.38 -3.44 11.14
CA LYS A 68 30.29 -4.57 10.97
C LYS A 68 31.71 -4.10 10.65
N ASP A 69 31.86 -3.18 9.71
CA ASP A 69 33.17 -2.69 9.27
C ASP A 69 33.86 -1.90 10.39
N GLN A 70 33.11 -1.10 11.15
CA GLN A 70 33.60 -0.43 12.36
C GLN A 70 34.15 -1.44 13.38
N LEU A 71 33.36 -2.48 13.71
CA LEU A 71 33.78 -3.52 14.65
C LEU A 71 35.02 -4.27 14.16
N LEU A 72 35.14 -4.54 12.86
CA LEU A 72 36.32 -5.20 12.30
C LEU A 72 37.57 -4.32 12.43
N ASN A 73 37.45 -3.02 12.16
CA ASN A 73 38.57 -2.08 12.25
C ASN A 73 39.00 -1.85 13.71
N GLU A 74 38.05 -1.78 14.66
CA GLU A 74 38.34 -1.64 16.09
C GLU A 74 39.09 -2.86 16.65
N ASN A 75 38.80 -4.07 16.17
CA ASN A 75 39.48 -5.29 16.62
C ASN A 75 40.84 -5.55 15.95
N GLN A 76 41.28 -4.68 15.04
CA GLN A 76 42.57 -4.77 14.34
C GLN A 76 43.62 -3.76 14.86
N GLN A 77 43.26 -2.89 15.81
CA GLN A 77 44.18 -1.98 16.52
C GLN A 77 44.53 -2.52 17.90
#